data_AF-A0A0A9XIU1-F1
#
_entry.id   AF-A0A0A9XIU1-F1
#
_cell.length_a   1.000
_cell.length_b   1.000
_cell.length_c   1.000
_cell.angle_alpha   90.00
_cell.angle_beta   90.00
_cell.angle_gamma   90.00
#
_symmetry.space_group_name_H-M   'P 1'
#
loop_
_entity.id
_entity.type
_entity.pdbx_description
1 polymer ?
#
loop_
_entity_poly.entity_id
_entity_poly.type
_entity_poly.pdbx_seq_one_letter_code
_entity_poly.pdbx_strand_id
1 'polypeptide(L)'
;MDLDVVSTKPLDDLGVNYIGAQQEDQLGTGVFNFKAHHPYLKEILEETNRAYDPNAWAAAGPVLATSVLRKVCNLTSTNLEIIGHIPYCGITVWGYKVFYPIRYWDWALYWHGNWPLVEPMLNETYVVHVWNHMKSVSSSDNVIKVGSEQPYAKLAEQNCIPVYTGSGTTFRRR
;
A
#
# COMPACT_ATOMS: atom_id res chain seq x y z
N MET A 1 6.27 -5.12 3.92
CA MET A 1 6.02 -3.79 3.35
C MET A 1 6.74 -3.70 2.04
N ASP A 2 6.09 -3.15 1.02
CA ASP A 2 6.73 -2.93 -0.28
C ASP A 2 7.88 -1.95 -0.20
N LEU A 3 8.79 -2.09 -1.15
CA LEU A 3 9.98 -1.25 -1.22
C LEU A 3 9.71 0.08 -1.90
N ASP A 4 8.49 0.38 -2.34
CA ASP A 4 8.04 1.64 -2.95
C ASP A 4 7.00 2.39 -2.10
N VAL A 5 7.13 2.32 -0.78
CA VAL A 5 6.29 3.06 0.17
C VAL A 5 7.01 4.21 0.88
N VAL A 6 6.26 5.17 1.42
CA VAL A 6 6.72 6.17 2.39
C VAL A 6 5.85 6.07 3.65
N SER A 7 6.46 5.87 4.82
CA SER A 7 5.74 5.89 6.10
C SER A 7 5.59 7.33 6.58
N THR A 8 4.36 7.73 6.91
CA THR A 8 4.01 9.10 7.35
C THR A 8 3.68 9.16 8.84
N LYS A 9 3.39 8.02 9.47
CA LYS A 9 3.03 7.88 10.88
C LYS A 9 3.58 6.55 11.45
N PRO A 10 3.79 6.45 12.78
CA PRO A 10 4.18 5.20 13.42
C PRO A 10 3.15 4.09 13.17
N LEU A 11 3.61 2.91 12.74
CA LEU A 11 2.71 1.79 12.44
C LEU A 11 2.22 1.05 13.69
N ASP A 12 2.90 1.23 14.82
CA ASP A 12 2.52 0.64 16.11
C ASP A 12 1.13 1.12 16.56
N ASP A 13 0.72 2.32 16.14
CA ASP A 13 -0.61 2.89 16.40
C ASP A 13 -1.74 2.07 15.77
N LEU A 14 -1.45 1.30 14.72
CA LEU A 14 -2.40 0.42 14.03
C LEU A 14 -2.53 -0.97 14.71
N GLY A 15 -1.70 -1.24 15.72
CA GLY A 15 -1.65 -2.51 16.42
C GLY A 15 -1.08 -3.63 15.57
N VAL A 16 -1.73 -4.80 15.61
CA VAL A 16 -1.25 -6.05 15.00
C VAL A 16 -2.40 -6.80 14.34
N ASN A 17 -2.06 -7.76 13.47
CA ASN A 17 -3.02 -8.55 12.70
C ASN A 17 -3.92 -7.69 11.79
N TYR A 18 -3.28 -6.87 10.97
CA TYR A 18 -3.96 -6.01 10.02
C TYR A 18 -3.44 -6.19 8.59
N ILE A 19 -4.31 -5.86 7.64
CA ILE A 19 -4.02 -5.74 6.21
C ILE A 19 -4.85 -4.60 5.63
N GLY A 20 -4.36 -3.97 4.55
CA GLY A 20 -5.06 -2.91 3.86
C GLY A 20 -5.96 -3.39 2.73
N ALA A 21 -7.16 -2.84 2.62
CA ALA A 21 -7.92 -2.84 1.37
C ALA A 21 -7.27 -1.84 0.40
N GLN A 22 -6.91 -2.30 -0.81
CA GLN A 22 -6.43 -1.40 -1.86
C GLN A 22 -7.61 -0.78 -2.64
N GLN A 23 -8.70 -1.54 -2.76
CA GLN A 23 -9.95 -1.17 -3.42
C GLN A 23 -11.11 -1.95 -2.78
N GLU A 24 -12.35 -1.65 -3.20
CA GLU A 24 -13.57 -2.20 -2.60
C GLU A 24 -13.55 -3.72 -2.46
N ASP A 25 -13.13 -4.47 -3.47
CA ASP A 25 -13.23 -5.92 -3.47
C ASP A 25 -11.91 -6.64 -3.24
N GLN A 26 -10.81 -5.91 -3.00
CA GLN A 26 -9.47 -6.48 -3.03
C GLN A 26 -8.51 -5.87 -1.99
N LEU A 27 -7.81 -6.76 -1.28
CA LEU A 27 -6.71 -6.42 -0.38
C LEU A 27 -5.44 -6.07 -1.15
N GLY A 28 -4.68 -5.11 -0.65
CA GLY A 28 -3.30 -4.88 -1.09
C GLY A 28 -2.31 -5.65 -0.23
N THR A 29 -1.36 -6.34 -0.86
CA THR A 29 -0.32 -7.11 -0.16
C THR A 29 0.95 -6.32 0.12
N GLY A 30 0.99 -5.04 -0.26
CA GLY A 30 2.14 -4.17 -0.05
C GLY A 30 2.31 -3.70 1.40
N VAL A 31 1.25 -3.69 2.21
CA VAL A 31 1.32 -3.34 3.63
C VAL A 31 0.40 -4.24 4.47
N PHE A 32 1.01 -5.02 5.35
CA PHE A 32 0.31 -5.83 6.36
C PHE A 32 1.23 -6.08 7.57
N ASN A 33 0.62 -6.41 8.70
CA ASN A 33 1.32 -6.80 9.93
C ASN A 33 0.53 -7.93 10.61
N PHE A 34 1.18 -9.05 10.86
CA PHE A 34 0.58 -10.17 11.57
C PHE A 34 1.56 -10.71 12.61
N LYS A 35 1.02 -11.15 13.75
CA LYS A 35 1.80 -11.93 14.70
C LYS A 35 2.32 -13.20 14.03
N ALA A 36 3.48 -13.66 14.47
CA ALA A 36 4.01 -14.95 14.07
C ALA A 36 2.95 -16.05 14.30
N HIS A 37 2.88 -16.99 13.36
CA HIS A 37 1.95 -18.13 13.38
C HIS A 37 0.46 -17.77 13.31
N HIS A 38 0.09 -16.56 12.90
CA HIS A 38 -1.33 -16.23 12.66
C HIS A 38 -1.93 -17.20 11.61
N PRO A 39 -3.09 -17.83 11.86
CA PRO A 39 -3.68 -18.83 10.94
C PRO A 39 -3.83 -18.34 9.50
N TYR A 40 -4.15 -17.06 9.33
CA TYR A 40 -4.18 -16.40 8.02
C TYR A 40 -2.90 -16.58 7.21
N LEU A 41 -1.72 -16.38 7.83
CA LEU A 41 -0.44 -16.52 7.13
C LEU A 41 -0.17 -17.97 6.72
N LYS A 42 -0.55 -18.93 7.57
CA LYS A 42 -0.43 -20.35 7.24
C LYS A 42 -1.29 -20.71 6.02
N GLU A 43 -2.53 -20.23 6.00
CA GLU A 43 -3.45 -20.48 4.89
C GLU A 43 -2.96 -19.84 3.58
N ILE A 44 -2.39 -18.62 3.64
CA ILE A 44 -1.73 -17.98 2.48
C ILE A 44 -0.65 -18.89 1.90
N LEU A 45 0.22 -19.46 2.74
CA LEU A 45 1.30 -20.33 2.28
C LEU A 45 0.77 -21.64 1.67
N GLU A 46 -0.24 -22.25 2.29
CA GLU A 46 -0.86 -23.48 1.76
C GLU A 46 -1.55 -23.24 0.42
N GLU A 47 -2.32 -22.15 0.29
CA GLU A 47 -3.05 -21.82 -0.93
C GLU A 47 -2.10 -21.33 -2.03
N THR A 48 -1.00 -20.63 -1.69
CA THR A 48 0.07 -20.34 -2.66
C THR A 48 0.61 -21.64 -3.24
N ASN A 49 0.95 -22.62 -2.40
CA ASN A 49 1.48 -23.91 -2.87
C ASN A 49 0.49 -24.70 -3.73
N ARG A 50 -0.82 -24.59 -3.46
CA ARG A 50 -1.87 -25.30 -4.22
C ARG A 50 -2.18 -24.62 -5.56
N ALA A 51 -2.18 -23.30 -5.61
CA ALA A 51 -2.75 -22.52 -6.71
C ALA A 51 -1.76 -21.55 -7.36
N TYR A 52 -0.45 -21.77 -7.17
CA TYR A 52 0.58 -20.95 -7.80
C TYR A 52 0.45 -20.99 -9.33
N ASP A 53 0.20 -19.83 -9.92
CA ASP A 53 0.23 -19.62 -11.37
C ASP A 53 1.30 -18.58 -11.71
N PRO A 54 2.42 -18.98 -12.35
CA PRO A 54 3.48 -18.05 -12.70
C PRO A 54 3.09 -17.03 -13.78
N ASN A 55 1.99 -17.26 -14.51
CA ASN A 55 1.55 -16.38 -15.59
C ASN A 55 0.53 -15.32 -15.11
N ALA A 56 0.01 -15.47 -13.88
CA ALA A 56 -1.00 -14.57 -13.34
C ALA A 56 -0.40 -13.63 -12.31
N TRP A 57 -0.13 -12.38 -12.73
CA TRP A 57 0.48 -11.31 -11.93
C TRP A 57 -0.05 -11.20 -10.49
N ALA A 58 -1.37 -11.20 -10.30
CA ALA A 58 -1.99 -10.99 -8.99
C ALA A 58 -2.30 -12.30 -8.23
N ALA A 59 -2.06 -13.46 -8.82
CA ALA A 59 -2.52 -14.75 -8.30
C ALA A 59 -1.87 -15.13 -6.97
N ALA A 60 -0.64 -14.71 -6.70
CA ALA A 60 0.04 -14.92 -5.41
C ALA A 60 -0.01 -13.71 -4.47
N GLY A 61 -0.70 -12.64 -4.88
CA GLY A 61 -0.73 -11.37 -4.16
C GLY A 61 -2.15 -10.97 -3.75
N PRO A 62 -2.69 -9.84 -4.25
CA PRO A 62 -4.01 -9.33 -3.88
C PRO A 62 -5.17 -10.34 -3.99
N VAL A 63 -5.20 -11.15 -5.05
CA VAL A 63 -6.29 -12.12 -5.30
C VAL A 63 -6.27 -13.23 -4.26
N LEU A 64 -5.10 -13.82 -4.01
CA LEU A 64 -4.92 -14.86 -2.98
C LEU A 64 -5.23 -14.34 -1.59
N ALA A 65 -4.66 -13.19 -1.23
CA ALA A 65 -4.85 -12.59 0.09
C ALA A 65 -6.35 -12.36 0.39
N THR A 66 -7.08 -11.86 -0.60
CA THR A 66 -8.52 -11.63 -0.51
C THR A 66 -9.30 -12.94 -0.38
N SER A 67 -8.99 -13.94 -1.23
CA SER A 67 -9.65 -15.25 -1.19
C SER A 67 -9.45 -15.96 0.16
N VAL A 68 -8.22 -15.97 0.65
CA VAL A 68 -7.88 -16.55 1.95
C VAL A 68 -8.54 -15.79 3.10
N LEU A 69 -8.63 -14.46 3.02
CA LEU A 69 -9.33 -13.69 4.05
C LEU A 69 -10.79 -14.13 4.08
N ARG A 70 -11.45 -14.18 2.93
CA ARG A 70 -12.85 -14.62 2.83
C ARG A 70 -13.05 -16.02 3.38
N LYS A 71 -12.13 -16.95 3.12
CA LYS A 71 -12.16 -18.32 3.63
C LYS A 71 -11.98 -18.38 5.16
N VAL A 72 -10.90 -17.81 5.68
CA VAL A 72 -10.53 -17.88 7.11
C VAL A 72 -11.52 -17.10 7.99
N CYS A 73 -12.04 -15.99 7.47
CA CYS A 73 -12.98 -15.12 8.15
C CYS A 73 -14.45 -15.45 7.79
N ASN A 74 -14.75 -16.44 6.93
CA ASN A 74 -16.13 -16.67 6.46
C ASN A 74 -16.84 -15.35 6.04
N LEU A 75 -16.10 -14.49 5.33
CA LEU A 75 -16.50 -13.10 5.09
C LEU A 75 -17.40 -13.00 3.86
N THR A 76 -18.63 -12.51 4.05
CA THR A 76 -19.61 -12.30 2.97
C THR A 76 -19.60 -10.89 2.38
N SER A 77 -19.09 -9.89 3.10
CA SER A 77 -19.04 -8.50 2.62
C SER A 77 -18.22 -8.39 1.34
N THR A 78 -18.73 -7.69 0.34
CA THR A 78 -18.00 -7.40 -0.89
C THR A 78 -17.08 -6.20 -0.72
N ASN A 79 -17.49 -5.19 0.05
CA ASN A 79 -16.73 -3.97 0.28
C ASN A 79 -15.79 -4.12 1.49
N LEU A 80 -14.50 -4.29 1.22
CA LEU A 80 -13.38 -4.41 2.16
C LEU A 80 -12.95 -3.07 2.75
N GLU A 81 -13.23 -1.94 2.09
CA GLU A 81 -12.77 -0.62 2.52
C GLU A 81 -13.43 -0.14 3.82
N ILE A 82 -14.57 -0.73 4.19
CA ILE A 82 -15.38 -0.32 5.35
C ILE A 82 -15.54 -1.41 6.42
N ILE A 83 -14.81 -2.54 6.31
CA ILE A 83 -14.97 -3.67 7.22
C ILE A 83 -14.43 -3.39 8.62
N GLY A 84 -13.23 -2.82 8.71
CA GLY A 84 -12.56 -2.62 9.99
C GLY A 84 -12.19 -3.94 10.68
N HIS A 85 -12.36 -3.98 12.00
CA HIS A 85 -12.00 -5.14 12.81
C HIS A 85 -13.00 -6.28 12.65
N ILE A 86 -12.48 -7.49 12.44
CA ILE A 86 -13.24 -8.72 12.24
C ILE A 86 -13.06 -9.64 13.47
N PRO A 87 -14.01 -9.67 14.44
CA PRO A 87 -13.78 -10.30 15.74
C PRO A 87 -13.51 -11.80 15.67
N TYR A 88 -14.19 -12.52 14.79
CA TYR A 88 -14.16 -13.99 14.75
C TYR A 88 -12.87 -14.58 14.16
N CYS A 89 -12.11 -13.80 13.38
CA CYS A 89 -10.79 -14.21 12.88
C CYS A 89 -9.65 -13.34 13.40
N GLY A 90 -9.96 -12.29 14.19
CA GLY A 90 -8.98 -11.44 14.86
C GLY A 90 -8.16 -10.55 13.91
N ILE A 91 -8.70 -10.22 12.74
CA ILE A 91 -8.02 -9.44 11.69
C ILE A 91 -8.69 -8.08 11.55
N THR A 92 -7.90 -7.02 11.41
CA THR A 92 -8.39 -5.69 11.04
C THR A 92 -8.09 -5.41 9.56
N VAL A 93 -9.14 -5.10 8.80
CA VAL A 93 -9.00 -4.60 7.43
C VAL A 93 -9.11 -3.08 7.45
N TRP A 94 -7.98 -2.41 7.20
CA TRP A 94 -7.95 -0.95 7.07
C TRP A 94 -8.38 -0.51 5.68
N GLY A 95 -9.17 0.55 5.60
CA GLY A 95 -9.59 1.13 4.32
C GLY A 95 -8.41 1.73 3.53
N TYR A 96 -8.62 1.94 2.23
CA TYR A 96 -7.56 2.36 1.31
C TYR A 96 -6.84 3.65 1.73
N LYS A 97 -7.52 4.60 2.39
CA LYS A 97 -6.89 5.84 2.86
C LYS A 97 -5.71 5.64 3.81
N VAL A 98 -5.65 4.51 4.50
CA VAL A 98 -4.59 4.22 5.48
C VAL A 98 -3.25 3.89 4.80
N PHE A 99 -3.28 3.21 3.64
CA PHE A 99 -2.07 2.68 2.97
C PHE A 99 -1.95 3.00 1.47
N TYR A 100 -3.07 3.26 0.81
CA TYR A 100 -3.23 3.43 -0.64
C TYR A 100 -4.07 4.67 -0.98
N PRO A 101 -3.76 5.87 -0.42
CA PRO A 101 -4.63 7.05 -0.54
C PRO A 101 -4.83 7.54 -1.98
N ILE A 102 -3.84 7.30 -2.85
CA ILE A 102 -3.96 7.46 -4.30
C ILE A 102 -3.82 6.07 -4.90
N ARG A 103 -4.78 5.68 -5.74
CA ARG A 103 -4.85 4.34 -6.32
C ARG A 103 -3.89 4.21 -7.50
N TYR A 104 -3.56 2.98 -7.90
CA TYR A 104 -2.53 2.73 -8.91
C TYR A 104 -2.84 3.37 -10.27
N TRP A 105 -4.12 3.56 -10.64
CA TRP A 105 -4.50 4.24 -11.88
C TRP A 105 -4.28 5.76 -11.84
N ASP A 106 -4.23 6.34 -10.63
CA ASP A 106 -3.98 7.76 -10.38
C ASP A 106 -2.52 8.05 -9.95
N TRP A 107 -1.61 7.07 -10.08
CA TRP A 107 -0.21 7.14 -9.65
C TRP A 107 0.51 8.42 -10.12
N ALA A 108 0.13 8.94 -11.30
CA ALA A 108 0.70 10.12 -11.92
C ALA A 108 0.56 11.38 -11.04
N LEU A 109 -0.42 11.43 -10.13
CA LEU A 109 -0.57 12.52 -9.16
C LEU A 109 0.68 12.71 -8.30
N TYR A 110 1.42 11.65 -7.98
CA TYR A 110 2.66 11.77 -7.21
C TYR A 110 3.79 12.50 -7.95
N TRP A 111 3.82 12.39 -9.28
CA TRP A 111 4.88 12.98 -10.12
C TRP A 111 4.48 14.30 -10.77
N HIS A 112 3.22 14.45 -11.14
CA HIS A 112 2.72 15.54 -11.97
C HIS A 112 1.60 16.34 -11.30
N GLY A 113 1.09 15.88 -10.16
CA GLY A 113 0.09 16.60 -9.38
C GLY A 113 0.66 17.84 -8.70
N ASN A 114 -0.20 18.52 -7.94
CA ASN A 114 0.17 19.67 -7.12
C ASN A 114 -0.05 19.32 -5.64
N TRP A 115 0.85 19.74 -4.77
CA TRP A 115 0.81 19.41 -3.34
C TRP A 115 -0.52 19.76 -2.64
N PRO A 116 -1.14 20.94 -2.83
CA PRO A 116 -2.40 21.29 -2.17
C PRO A 116 -3.59 20.38 -2.55
N LEU A 117 -3.52 19.68 -3.69
CA LEU A 117 -4.52 18.68 -4.07
C LEU A 117 -4.29 17.36 -3.34
N VAL A 118 -3.03 16.95 -3.18
CA VAL A 118 -2.65 15.64 -2.63
C VAL A 118 -2.62 15.64 -1.11
N GLU A 119 -2.12 16.72 -0.48
CA GLU A 119 -1.96 16.82 0.97
C GLU A 119 -3.22 16.44 1.76
N PRO A 120 -4.43 16.94 1.43
CA PRO A 120 -5.64 16.58 2.18
C PRO A 120 -5.99 15.09 2.09
N MET A 121 -5.57 14.40 1.01
CA MET A 121 -5.81 12.97 0.83
C MET A 121 -4.97 12.12 1.78
N LEU A 122 -3.89 12.67 2.34
CA LEU A 122 -2.92 11.96 3.18
C LEU A 122 -3.21 12.08 4.69
N ASN A 123 -4.24 12.84 5.09
CA ASN A 123 -4.53 13.17 6.49
C ASN A 123 -4.66 11.94 7.40
N GLU A 124 -5.30 10.88 6.92
CA GLU A 124 -5.52 9.63 7.66
C GLU A 124 -4.46 8.56 7.33
N THR A 125 -3.54 8.86 6.42
CA THR A 125 -2.59 7.90 5.88
C THR A 125 -1.42 7.64 6.82
N TYR A 126 -1.08 6.36 6.95
CA TYR A 126 0.08 5.86 7.69
C TYR A 126 1.22 5.46 6.77
N VAL A 127 0.88 4.94 5.59
CA VAL A 127 1.83 4.56 4.55
C VAL A 127 1.30 5.05 3.21
N VAL A 128 2.17 5.64 2.41
CA VAL A 128 1.86 6.04 1.04
C VAL A 128 2.55 5.06 0.10
N HIS A 129 1.79 4.18 -0.54
CA HIS A 129 2.30 3.37 -1.64
C HIS A 129 2.40 4.20 -2.93
N VAL A 130 3.61 4.41 -3.47
CA VAL A 130 3.82 5.34 -4.59
C VAL A 130 3.77 4.70 -5.98
N TRP A 131 3.57 3.38 -6.08
CA TRP A 131 3.36 2.65 -7.34
C TRP A 131 4.52 2.82 -8.33
N ASN A 132 5.76 2.63 -7.88
CA ASN A 132 6.96 2.90 -8.67
C ASN A 132 7.02 2.09 -9.98
N HIS A 133 6.39 0.91 -10.03
CA HIS A 133 6.24 0.14 -11.26
C HIS A 133 5.48 0.92 -12.35
N MET A 134 4.39 1.61 -12.00
CA MET A 134 3.56 2.36 -12.94
C MET A 134 4.34 3.49 -13.63
N LYS A 135 5.25 4.12 -12.88
CA LYS A 135 6.22 5.07 -13.43
C LYS A 135 7.13 4.43 -14.49
N SER A 136 7.60 3.20 -14.26
CA SER A 136 8.59 2.55 -15.14
C SER A 136 8.04 2.19 -16.52
N VAL A 137 6.72 1.97 -16.61
CA VAL A 137 6.01 1.64 -17.86
C VAL A 137 5.46 2.87 -18.58
N SER A 138 5.63 4.07 -18.01
CA SER A 138 5.21 5.35 -18.60
C SER A 138 6.35 5.99 -19.41
N SER A 139 6.01 6.62 -20.54
CA SER A 139 6.95 7.30 -21.44
C SER A 139 7.36 8.72 -21.00
N SER A 140 6.87 9.19 -19.85
CA SER A 140 7.12 10.53 -19.32
C SER A 140 8.49 10.66 -18.60
N ASP A 141 9.09 11.85 -18.65
CA ASP A 141 10.24 12.19 -17.79
C ASP A 141 9.80 12.32 -16.32
N ASN A 142 9.86 11.21 -15.59
CA ASN A 142 9.37 11.06 -14.23
C ASN A 142 10.42 11.44 -13.17
N VAL A 143 11.19 12.49 -13.42
CA VAL A 143 12.20 13.01 -12.49
C VAL A 143 11.53 13.83 -11.39
N ILE A 144 11.93 13.57 -10.15
CA ILE A 144 11.60 14.42 -9.01
C ILE A 144 12.75 15.39 -8.79
N LYS A 145 12.46 16.69 -8.85
CA LYS A 145 13.43 17.74 -8.52
C LYS A 145 13.39 18.00 -7.02
N VAL A 146 14.56 18.04 -6.38
CA VAL A 146 14.63 18.39 -4.94
C VAL A 146 14.15 19.83 -4.76
N GLY A 147 13.27 20.04 -3.77
CA GLY A 147 12.64 21.33 -3.47
C GLY A 147 11.45 21.70 -4.37
N SER A 148 10.96 20.79 -5.22
CA SER A 148 9.80 21.06 -6.06
C SER A 148 8.46 20.92 -5.31
N GLU A 149 7.39 21.44 -5.92
CA GLU A 149 6.00 21.25 -5.46
C GLU A 149 5.37 19.92 -5.92
N GLN A 150 6.18 19.00 -6.48
CA GLN A 150 5.70 17.68 -6.84
C GLN A 150 5.30 16.93 -5.56
N PRO A 151 4.14 16.26 -5.50
CA PRO A 151 3.68 15.65 -4.27
C PRO A 151 4.64 14.62 -3.67
N TYR A 152 5.33 13.83 -4.51
CA TYR A 152 6.34 12.92 -4.01
C TYR A 152 7.58 13.62 -3.44
N ALA A 153 7.95 14.81 -3.97
CA ALA A 153 9.03 15.63 -3.43
C ALA A 153 8.69 16.11 -2.02
N LYS A 154 7.49 16.68 -1.84
CA LYS A 154 6.99 17.14 -0.53
C LYS A 154 6.85 16.00 0.47
N LEU A 155 6.33 14.86 0.03
CA LEU A 155 6.21 13.68 0.86
C LEU A 155 7.58 13.18 1.35
N ALA A 156 8.58 13.13 0.47
CA ALA A 156 9.94 12.74 0.84
C ALA A 156 10.64 13.79 1.70
N GLU A 157 10.41 15.08 1.44
CA GLU A 157 10.92 16.19 2.25
C GLU A 157 10.43 16.10 3.70
N GLN A 158 9.16 15.80 3.91
CA GLN A 158 8.54 15.73 5.23
C GLN A 158 8.90 14.46 6.01
N ASN A 159 9.03 13.32 5.32
CA ASN A 159 9.07 11.99 5.97
C ASN A 159 10.40 11.24 5.78
N CYS A 160 11.29 11.73 4.91
CA CYS A 160 12.55 11.07 4.57
C CYS A 160 13.73 12.04 4.58
N ILE A 161 13.72 13.03 5.50
CA ILE A 161 14.65 14.18 5.54
C ILE A 161 16.11 13.79 5.27
N PRO A 162 16.72 12.79 5.94
CA PRO A 162 18.16 12.51 5.74
C PRO A 162 18.49 12.06 4.31
N VAL A 163 17.61 11.24 3.71
CA VAL A 163 17.80 10.72 2.35
C VAL A 163 17.45 11.78 1.31
N TYR A 164 16.39 12.56 1.56
CA TYR A 164 15.94 13.61 0.66
C TYR A 164 16.94 14.76 0.57
N THR A 165 17.42 15.27 1.71
CA THR A 165 18.42 16.35 1.76
C THR A 165 19.80 15.92 1.26
N GLY A 166 20.14 14.64 1.40
CA GLY A 166 21.36 14.06 0.83
C GLY A 166 21.27 13.77 -0.68
N SER A 167 20.07 13.86 -1.26
CA SER A 167 19.90 13.74 -2.71
C SER A 167 20.26 15.08 -3.36
N GLY A 168 21.08 15.07 -4.42
CA GLY A 168 21.57 16.29 -5.06
C GLY A 168 20.47 17.13 -5.71
N THR A 169 20.53 17.35 -7.03
CA THR A 169 19.50 18.13 -7.73
C THR A 169 18.22 17.35 -8.03
N THR A 170 18.30 16.02 -7.95
CA THR A 170 17.16 15.13 -8.23
C THR A 170 17.04 14.08 -7.16
N PHE A 171 15.79 13.80 -6.78
CA PHE A 171 15.43 12.71 -5.90
C PHE A 171 15.00 11.52 -6.74
N ARG A 172 15.65 10.38 -6.55
CA ARG A 172 15.28 9.13 -7.21
C ARG A 172 15.30 8.04 -6.18
N ARG A 173 14.23 7.27 -6.12
CA ARG A 173 14.27 5.94 -5.51
C ARG A 173 15.08 5.05 -6.45
N ARG A 174 16.18 4.49 -5.95
CA ARG A 174 16.95 3.48 -6.69
C ARG A 174 16.20 2.15 -6.69
#